data_AF-A0A0F9CXI5-F1
#
_entry.id   AF-A0A0F9CXI5-F1
#
_cell.length_a   1.000
_cell.length_b   1.000
_cell.length_c   1.000
_cell.angle_alpha   90.00
_cell.angle_beta   90.00
_cell.angle_gamma   90.00
#
_symmetry.space_group_name_H-M   'P 1'
#
loop_
_entity.id
_entity.type
_entity.pdbx_description
1 polymer ?
#
loop_
_entity_poly.entity_id
_entity_poly.type
_entity_poly.pdbx_seq_one_letter_code
_entity_poly.pdbx_strand_id
1 'polypeptide(L)' 'MGVVLNIRLRLLQKEEYPLTMAWRSNPDIYKGFYQQERPLTWEEHLEWHNSRNSDWRNFIIMYDDMPEKI' A
#
# COMPACT_ATOMS: atom_id res chain seq x y z
N MET A 1 28.84 -4.72 -6.63
CA MET A 1 27.94 -5.35 -7.62
C MET A 1 26.53 -4.97 -7.23
N GLY A 2 25.71 -4.47 -8.16
CA GLY A 2 24.33 -4.05 -7.85
C GLY A 2 23.43 -5.27 -7.68
N VAL A 3 22.60 -5.28 -6.64
CA VAL A 3 21.53 -6.28 -6.47
C VAL A 3 20.45 -5.96 -7.51
N VAL A 4 20.18 -6.91 -8.40
CA VAL A 4 19.01 -6.83 -9.29
C VAL A 4 17.82 -7.34 -8.48
N LEU A 5 16.94 -6.44 -8.06
CA LEU A 5 15.70 -6.81 -7.39
C LEU A 5 14.67 -7.24 -8.45
N ASN A 6 14.27 -8.50 -8.39
CA ASN A 6 13.13 -8.98 -9.16
C ASN A 6 11.84 -8.50 -8.50
N ILE A 7 11.18 -7.53 -9.15
CA ILE A 7 9.96 -6.89 -8.66
C ILE A 7 8.77 -7.31 -9.52
N ARG A 8 7.68 -7.73 -8.88
CA ARG A 8 6.40 -7.99 -9.52
C ARG A 8 5.31 -7.08 -8.97
N LEU A 9 4.41 -6.66 -9.86
CA LEU A 9 3.19 -5.95 -9.50
C LEU A 9 2.01 -6.91 -9.59
N ARG A 10 1.20 -6.96 -8.54
CA ARG A 10 -0.05 -7.73 -8.53
C ARG A 10 -1.20 -6.82 -8.14
N LEU A 11 -2.35 -7.00 -8.76
CA LEU A 11 -3.58 -6.32 -8.35
C LEU A 11 -3.87 -6.61 -6.88
N LEU A 12 -4.11 -5.53 -6.13
CA LEU A 12 -4.55 -5.58 -4.74
C LEU A 12 -5.92 -6.26 -4.66
N GLN A 13 -6.06 -7.23 -3.75
CA GLN A 13 -7.32 -7.89 -3.46
C GLN A 13 -7.98 -7.31 -2.20
N LYS A 14 -9.28 -7.53 -2.02
CA LYS A 14 -10.05 -6.94 -0.90
C LYS A 14 -9.57 -7.47 0.46
N GLU A 15 -9.14 -8.71 0.48
CA GLU A 15 -8.61 -9.42 1.65
C GLU A 15 -7.33 -8.76 2.18
N GLU A 16 -6.69 -7.94 1.34
CA GLU A 16 -5.42 -7.27 1.64
C GLU A 16 -5.62 -5.79 2.01
N TYR A 17 -6.86 -5.31 2.04
CA TYR A 17 -7.18 -3.97 2.50
C TYR A 17 -6.63 -3.71 3.92
N PRO A 18 -6.74 -4.63 4.90
CA PRO A 18 -6.14 -4.45 6.22
C PRO A 18 -4.62 -4.19 6.16
N LEU A 19 -3.90 -4.84 5.24
CA LEU A 19 -2.46 -4.62 5.05
C LEU A 19 -2.19 -3.20 4.53
N THR A 20 -2.94 -2.76 3.52
CA THR A 20 -2.76 -1.40 2.97
C THR A 20 -3.20 -0.31 3.95
N MET A 21 -4.21 -0.58 4.78
CA MET A 21 -4.60 0.28 5.89
C MET A 21 -3.47 0.38 6.91
N ALA A 22 -2.84 -0.73 7.27
CA ALA A 22 -1.73 -0.73 8.22
C ALA A 22 -0.55 0.11 7.71
N TRP A 23 -0.18 -0.02 6.44
CA TRP A 23 0.84 0.84 5.83
C TRP A 23 0.45 2.32 5.87
N ARG A 24 -0.78 2.65 5.44
CA ARG A 24 -1.26 4.04 5.45
C ARG A 24 -1.46 4.60 6.86
N SER A 25 -1.55 3.76 7.88
CA SER A 25 -1.69 4.16 9.28
C SER A 25 -0.35 4.33 9.99
N ASN A 26 0.77 4.04 9.32
CA ASN A 26 2.09 4.28 9.86
C ASN A 26 2.44 5.78 9.79
N PRO A 27 2.79 6.45 10.92
CA PRO A 27 3.17 7.87 10.94
C PRO A 27 4.34 8.20 10.02
N ASP A 28 5.28 7.28 9.83
CA ASP A 28 6.39 7.49 8.90
C ASP A 28 5.97 7.55 7.44
N ILE A 29 4.80 7.01 7.13
CA ILE A 29 4.23 7.02 5.79
C ILE A 29 3.26 8.19 5.65
N TYR A 30 2.26 8.32 6.55
CA TYR A 30 1.22 9.33 6.38
C TYR A 30 1.70 10.76 6.62
N LYS A 31 2.84 10.98 7.29
CA LYS A 31 3.45 12.33 7.36
C LYS A 31 3.76 12.93 5.98
N GLY A 32 3.90 12.09 4.95
CA GLY A 32 4.06 12.51 3.56
C GLY A 32 2.74 12.71 2.80
N PHE A 33 1.59 12.41 3.40
CA PHE A 33 0.28 12.55 2.76
C PHE A 33 -0.32 13.92 3.05
N TYR A 34 -0.77 14.59 1.99
CA TYR A 34 -1.27 15.97 2.07
C TYR A 34 -2.51 16.16 2.96
N GLN A 35 -3.41 15.16 3.02
CA GLN A 35 -4.71 15.27 3.71
C GLN A 35 -4.82 14.37 4.94
N GLN A 36 -3.76 13.64 5.30
CA GLN A 36 -3.84 12.63 6.34
C GLN A 36 -2.92 12.97 7.52
N GLU A 37 -3.52 13.46 8.60
CA GLU A 37 -2.80 13.87 9.82
C GLU A 37 -2.78 12.79 10.91
N ARG A 38 -3.58 11.72 10.72
CA ARG A 38 -3.75 10.63 11.68
C ARG A 38 -3.90 9.28 10.98
N PRO A 39 -3.74 8.16 11.72
CA PRO A 39 -4.15 6.85 11.24
C PRO A 39 -5.61 6.84 10.76
N LEU A 40 -5.88 6.02 9.74
CA LEU A 40 -7.23 5.87 9.18
C LEU A 40 -8.07 5.01 10.11
N THR A 41 -9.38 5.24 10.14
CA THR A 41 -10.34 4.22 10.58
C THR A 41 -10.62 3.23 9.47
N TRP A 42 -11.21 2.08 9.82
CA TRP A 42 -11.57 1.06 8.84
C TRP A 42 -12.61 1.59 7.84
N GLU A 43 -13.58 2.36 8.33
CA GLU A 43 -14.65 2.96 7.53
C GLU A 43 -14.09 3.95 6.52
N GLU A 44 -13.19 4.85 6.94
CA GLU A 44 -12.50 5.81 6.07
C GLU A 44 -11.70 5.09 4.97
N HIS A 45 -11.05 3.97 5.33
CA HIS A 45 -10.27 3.18 4.39
C HIS A 45 -11.15 2.48 3.34
N LEU A 46 -12.28 1.90 3.75
CA LEU A 46 -13.24 1.29 2.84
C LEU A 46 -13.90 2.31 1.92
N GLU A 47 -14.29 3.47 2.45
CA GLU A 47 -14.87 4.56 1.65
C GLU A 47 -13.89 5.03 0.59
N TRP A 48 -12.61 5.20 0.94
CA TRP A 48 -11.56 5.52 -0.01
C TRP A 48 -11.41 4.45 -1.11
N HIS A 49 -11.51 3.17 -0.78
CA HIS A 49 -11.52 2.10 -1.79
C HIS A 49 -12.75 2.13 -2.70
N ASN A 50 -13.92 2.41 -2.15
CA ASN A 50 -15.20 2.40 -2.87
C ASN A 50 -15.45 3.67 -3.69
N SER A 51 -14.84 4.81 -3.32
CA SER A 51 -14.96 6.08 -4.03
C SER A 51 -14.35 6.09 -5.43
N ARG A 52 -13.58 5.05 -5.77
CA ARG A 52 -12.85 4.95 -7.03
C ARG A 52 -13.72 4.41 -8.15
N ASN A 53 -13.58 5.02 -9.32
CA ASN A 53 -14.22 4.54 -10.54
C ASN A 53 -13.58 3.23 -11.05
N SER A 54 -14.22 2.63 -12.05
CA SER A 54 -13.79 1.37 -12.69
C SER A 54 -12.41 1.41 -13.34
N ASP A 55 -11.78 2.58 -13.45
CA ASP A 55 -10.49 2.76 -14.13
C ASP A 55 -9.33 2.78 -13.13
N TRP A 56 -9.61 2.98 -11.84
CA TRP A 56 -8.58 2.94 -10.82
C TRP A 56 -8.19 1.50 -10.47
N ARG A 57 -6.89 1.23 -10.39
CA ARG A 57 -6.33 -0.05 -9.94
C ARG A 57 -5.27 0.21 -8.89
N ASN A 58 -5.33 -0.55 -7.80
CA ASN A 58 -4.28 -0.57 -6.78
C ASN A 58 -3.45 -1.84 -6.96
N PHE A 59 -2.15 -1.73 -6.74
CA PHE A 59 -1.21 -2.85 -6.88
C PHE A 59 -0.38 -3.01 -5.62
N ILE A 60 -0.01 -4.25 -5.32
CA ILE A 60 1.03 -4.59 -4.34
C ILE A 60 2.32 -4.88 -5.11
N ILE A 61 3.41 -4.30 -4.61
CA ILE A 61 4.77 -4.59 -5.04
C ILE A 61 5.24 -5.82 -4.26
N MET A 62 5.63 -6.87 -4.98
CA MET A 62 6.22 -8.08 -4.43
C MET A 62 7.67 -8.17 -4.87
N TYR A 63 8.54 -8.61 -3.96
CA TYR A 63 9.93 -8.92 -4.25
C TYR A 63 10.07 -10.44 -4.32
N ASP A 64 10.61 -10.96 -5.43
CA ASP A 64 10.80 -12.40 -5.62
C ASP A 64 12.01 -12.92 -4.85
N ASP A 65 12.99 -12.04 -4.67
CA ASP A 65 14.20 -12.28 -3.90
C ASP A 65 14.19 -11.31 -2.72
N MET A 66 14.42 -11.83 -1.51
CA MET A 66 14.62 -10.97 -0.34
C MET A 66 15.89 -10.16 -0.57
N PRO A 67 15.86 -8.82 -0.54
CA PRO A 67 17.11 -8.06 -0.47
C PRO A 67 17.87 -8.56 0.77
N GLU A 68 19.12 -9.00 0.58
CA GLU A 68 20.01 -9.26 1.71
C GLU A 68 19.97 -8.04 2.62
N LYS A 69 19.74 -8.26 3.92
CA LYS A 69 19.74 -7.17 4.90
C LYS A 69 21.10 -6.48 4.84
N ILE A 70 21.10 -5.21 4.41
CA ILE A 70 22.23 -4.29 4.53
C ILE A 70 22.36 -3.90 6.00
#